data_AF-A0A6J4S712-F1
#
_entry.id   AF-A0A6J4S712-F1
#
_cell.length_a   1.000
_cell.length_b   1.000
_cell.length_c   1.000
_cell.angle_alpha   90.00
_cell.angle_beta   90.00
_cell.angle_gamma   90.00
#
_symmetry.space_group_name_H-M   'P 1'
#
loop_
_entity.id
_entity.type
_entity.pdbx_description
1 polymer ?
#
loop_
_entity_poly.entity_id
_entity_poly.type
_entity_poly.pdbx_seq_one_letter_code
_entity_poly.pdbx_strand_id
1 'polypeptide(L)'
;MGRRSRRRGEPDALAAPATNYTDDEGNVLALRGSMSLGTRRQYGDALSGSPLSREDAWQRGIEFLFERLAVSWTIAGTEPIEGPKALLARYRLASQDERRFVRDSLRAHLAEFFPELERP
;
A
#
# COMPACT_ATOMS: atom_id res chain seq x y z
N MET A 1 13.05 -5.66 -34.32
CA MET A 1 12.42 -4.32 -34.41
C MET A 1 10.94 -4.54 -34.66
N GLY A 2 9.94 -3.94 -34.02
CA GLY A 2 9.85 -2.89 -33.01
C GLY A 2 8.37 -2.73 -32.59
N ARG A 3 8.20 -2.29 -31.33
CA ARG A 3 7.08 -1.50 -30.76
C ARG A 3 5.69 -2.18 -30.69
N ARG A 4 5.31 -2.68 -29.50
CA ARG A 4 4.59 -1.95 -28.43
C ARG A 4 3.23 -1.41 -28.88
N SER A 5 2.16 -2.05 -28.39
CA SER A 5 0.92 -1.40 -27.95
C SER A 5 0.06 -2.40 -27.19
N ARG A 6 0.44 -2.70 -25.92
CA ARG A 6 -0.54 -3.22 -24.97
C ARG A 6 -1.41 -2.03 -24.56
N ARG A 7 -2.52 -1.82 -25.28
CA ARG A 7 -3.64 -1.02 -24.78
C ARG A 7 -4.20 -1.75 -23.57
N ARG A 8 -3.69 -1.42 -22.38
CA ARG A 8 -4.40 -1.66 -21.12
C ARG A 8 -4.99 -0.31 -20.72
N GLY A 9 -6.04 0.04 -21.42
CA GLY A 9 -6.85 1.23 -21.22
C GLY A 9 -8.30 0.82 -21.30
N GLU A 10 -8.73 0.05 -20.30
CA GLU A 10 -10.15 -0.10 -19.99
C GLU A 10 -10.31 0.27 -18.50
N PRO A 11 -10.82 1.46 -18.18
CA PRO A 11 -11.37 1.73 -16.87
C PRO A 11 -12.82 1.25 -16.85
N ASP A 12 -13.04 -0.07 -16.88
CA ASP A 12 -14.35 -0.67 -16.63
C ASP A 12 -14.28 -1.62 -15.42
N ALA A 13 -14.06 -0.99 -14.28
CA ALA A 13 -14.50 -1.46 -12.99
C ALA A 13 -14.70 -0.18 -12.18
N LEU A 14 -15.71 -0.13 -11.32
CA LEU A 14 -15.89 0.92 -10.31
C LEU A 14 -14.76 0.86 -9.28
N ALA A 15 -13.52 1.01 -9.73
CA ALA A 15 -12.32 1.04 -8.91
C ALA A 15 -12.35 2.37 -8.17
N ALA A 16 -12.28 2.28 -6.84
CA ALA A 16 -12.13 3.47 -6.02
C ALA A 16 -10.93 4.29 -6.52
N PRO A 17 -11.03 5.63 -6.50
CA PRO A 17 -9.93 6.49 -6.91
C PRO A 17 -8.67 6.11 -6.12
N ALA A 18 -7.55 6.05 -6.84
CA ALA A 18 -6.24 5.79 -6.27
C ALA A 18 -5.41 7.07 -6.24
N THR A 19 -4.69 7.29 -5.15
CA THR A 19 -3.76 8.40 -4.95
C THR A 19 -2.34 7.87 -5.10
N ASN A 20 -1.51 8.60 -5.84
CA ASN A 20 -0.11 8.27 -6.05
C ASN A 20 0.77 9.04 -5.07
N TYR A 21 1.68 8.32 -4.41
CA TYR A 21 2.74 8.87 -3.58
C TYR A 21 4.07 8.61 -4.29
N THR A 22 4.93 9.63 -4.34
CA THR A 22 6.23 9.58 -5.03
C THR A 22 7.32 9.99 -4.07
N ASP A 23 8.45 9.28 -4.08
CA ASP A 23 9.66 9.67 -3.34
C ASP A 23 10.73 10.28 -4.25
N ASP A 24 11.84 10.74 -3.66
CA ASP A 24 12.93 11.43 -4.36
C ASP A 24 13.69 10.52 -5.35
N GLU A 25 13.73 9.21 -5.09
CA GLU A 25 14.30 8.21 -6.00
C GLU A 25 13.38 7.91 -7.19
N GLY A 26 12.14 8.41 -7.18
CA GLY A 26 11.17 8.23 -8.26
C GLY A 26 10.35 6.94 -8.16
N ASN A 27 10.30 6.28 -7.00
CA ASN A 27 9.34 5.20 -6.79
C ASN A 27 7.94 5.78 -6.65
N VAL A 28 6.93 5.02 -7.09
CA VAL A 28 5.53 5.46 -7.05
C VAL A 28 4.65 4.39 -6.44
N LEU A 29 4.02 4.69 -5.31
CA LEU A 29 3.04 3.84 -4.64
C LEU A 29 1.62 4.38 -4.87
N ALA A 30 0.76 3.57 -5.47
CA ALA A 30 -0.65 3.90 -5.67
C ALA A 30 -1.50 3.22 -4.60
N LEU A 31 -2.27 4.01 -3.83
CA LEU A 31 -3.15 3.55 -2.75
C LEU A 31 -4.61 3.91 -3.06
N ARG A 32 -5.53 2.97 -2.85
CA ARG A 32 -6.97 3.21 -3.04
C ARG A 32 -7.56 3.98 -1.85
N GLY A 33 -8.37 4.99 -2.12
CA GLY A 33 -9.01 5.81 -1.08
C GLY A 33 -10.26 5.19 -0.43
N SER A 34 -10.49 3.89 -0.57
CA SER A 34 -11.67 3.23 0.01
C SER A 34 -11.33 1.91 0.70
N MET A 35 -11.88 1.74 1.89
CA MET A 35 -11.78 0.51 2.69
C MET A 35 -13.10 0.24 3.39
N SER A 36 -13.58 -1.01 3.36
CA SER A 36 -14.83 -1.40 4.01
C SER A 36 -14.76 -1.23 5.52
N LEU A 37 -15.89 -1.00 6.19
CA LEU A 37 -15.94 -0.92 7.66
C LEU A 37 -15.41 -2.20 8.32
N GLY A 38 -15.67 -3.37 7.74
CA GLY A 38 -15.14 -4.65 8.23
C GLY A 38 -13.62 -4.73 8.14
N THR A 39 -13.02 -4.17 7.10
CA THR A 39 -11.55 -4.11 6.95
C THR A 39 -10.93 -3.11 7.92
N ARG A 40 -11.60 -1.98 8.17
CA ARG A 40 -11.19 -0.98 9.19
C ARG A 40 -11.15 -1.59 10.59
N ARG A 41 -12.17 -2.38 10.95
CA ARG A 41 -12.20 -3.11 12.23
C ARG A 41 -11.05 -4.11 12.36
N GLN A 42 -10.85 -4.95 11.34
CA GLN A 42 -9.74 -5.92 11.30
C GLN A 42 -8.37 -5.25 11.47
N TYR A 43 -8.18 -4.03 10.95
CA TYR A 43 -6.95 -3.29 11.18
C TYR A 43 -6.77 -2.88 12.66
N GLY A 44 -7.85 -2.40 13.30
CA GLY A 44 -7.83 -2.11 14.74
C GLY A 44 -7.54 -3.34 15.60
N ASP A 45 -8.13 -4.49 15.26
CA ASP A 45 -7.83 -5.78 15.91
C ASP A 45 -6.37 -6.19 15.72
N ALA A 46 -5.79 -6.00 14.52
CA ALA A 46 -4.40 -6.32 14.23
C ALA A 46 -3.41 -5.48 15.05
N LEU A 47 -3.76 -4.22 15.35
CA LEU A 47 -2.96 -3.33 16.20
C LEU A 47 -3.09 -3.62 17.70
N SER A 48 -4.23 -4.16 18.14
CA SER A 48 -4.55 -4.37 19.57
C SER A 48 -3.82 -5.56 20.22
N GLY A 49 -2.66 -5.96 19.68
CA GLY A 49 -1.87 -7.10 20.14
C GLY A 49 -1.36 -6.99 21.59
N SER A 50 -0.93 -8.12 22.16
CA SER A 50 -0.37 -8.22 23.51
C SER A 50 0.80 -7.23 23.72
N PRO A 51 0.96 -6.61 24.91
CA PRO A 51 2.02 -5.64 25.18
C PRO A 51 3.44 -6.18 24.94
N LEU A 52 3.65 -7.51 25.01
CA LEU A 52 4.93 -8.17 24.70
C LEU A 52 5.18 -8.35 23.19
N SER A 53 4.23 -8.00 22.32
CA SER A 53 4.29 -8.18 20.86
C SER A 53 3.98 -6.89 20.09
N ARG A 54 4.15 -5.71 20.72
CA ARG A 54 3.76 -4.43 20.10
C ARG A 54 4.47 -4.15 18.77
N GLU A 55 5.77 -4.43 18.68
CA GLU A 55 6.53 -4.24 17.43
C GLU A 55 6.06 -5.19 16.32
N ASP A 56 5.79 -6.45 16.66
CA ASP A 56 5.27 -7.47 15.73
C ASP A 56 3.83 -7.15 15.29
N ALA A 57 2.98 -6.69 16.22
CA ALA A 57 1.63 -6.20 15.90
C ALA A 57 1.66 -4.98 14.97
N TRP A 58 2.59 -4.05 15.22
CA TRP A 58 2.77 -2.87 14.36
C TRP A 58 3.25 -3.25 12.96
N GLN A 59 4.23 -4.16 12.83
CA GLN A 59 4.66 -4.67 11.52
C GLN A 59 3.53 -5.38 10.77
N ARG A 60 2.76 -6.23 11.46
CA ARG A 60 1.56 -6.88 10.89
C ARG A 60 0.50 -5.88 10.47
N GLY A 61 0.29 -4.81 11.25
CA GLY A 61 -0.61 -3.72 10.91
C GLY A 61 -0.21 -3.03 9.61
N ILE A 62 1.08 -2.76 9.41
CA ILE A 62 1.59 -2.16 8.17
C ILE A 62 1.39 -3.12 6.98
N GLU A 63 1.74 -4.40 7.12
CA GLU A 63 1.50 -5.39 6.06
C GLU A 63 0.01 -5.51 5.71
N PHE A 64 -0.87 -5.48 6.71
CA PHE A 64 -2.31 -5.53 6.51
C PHE A 64 -2.80 -4.30 5.72
N LEU A 65 -2.40 -3.10 6.11
CA LEU A 65 -2.76 -1.88 5.38
C LEU A 65 -2.25 -1.92 3.95
N PHE A 66 -0.99 -2.32 3.76
CA PHE A 66 -0.38 -2.40 2.44
C PHE A 66 -1.12 -3.38 1.53
N GLU A 67 -1.43 -4.59 2.01
CA GLU A 67 -2.19 -5.59 1.24
C GLU A 67 -3.59 -5.08 0.85
N ARG A 68 -4.24 -4.31 1.73
CA ARG A 68 -5.60 -3.81 1.51
C ARG A 68 -5.66 -2.56 0.62
N LEU A 69 -4.70 -1.65 0.78
CA LEU A 69 -4.75 -0.34 0.15
C LEU A 69 -3.94 -0.27 -1.15
N ALA A 70 -2.81 -0.98 -1.23
CA ALA A 70 -1.95 -0.92 -2.42
C ALA A 70 -2.67 -1.43 -3.67
N VAL A 71 -2.51 -0.68 -4.75
CA VAL A 71 -3.02 -1.00 -6.09
C VAL A 71 -1.86 -1.35 -7.01
N SER A 72 -0.81 -0.53 -6.98
CA SER A 72 0.44 -0.77 -7.70
C SER A 72 1.62 -0.14 -6.99
N TRP A 73 2.81 -0.68 -7.22
CA TRP A 73 4.07 -0.08 -6.78
C TRP A 73 5.10 -0.13 -7.90
N THR A 74 5.56 1.04 -8.33
CA THR A 74 6.62 1.18 -9.32
C THR A 74 7.92 1.49 -8.60
N ILE A 75 8.95 0.70 -8.89
CA ILE A 75 10.33 1.01 -8.49
C ILE A 75 10.98 1.75 -9.65
N ALA A 76 11.80 2.74 -9.36
CA ALA A 76 12.46 3.53 -10.39
C ALA A 76 13.21 2.64 -11.40
N GLY A 77 12.89 2.80 -12.68
CA GLY A 77 13.48 2.00 -13.76
C GLY A 77 12.87 0.61 -13.98
N THR A 78 11.81 0.22 -13.26
CA THR A 78 11.12 -1.07 -13.45
C THR A 78 9.69 -0.91 -13.98
N GLU A 79 9.10 -2.01 -14.46
CA GLU A 79 7.66 -2.05 -14.71
C GLU A 79 6.88 -2.00 -13.37
N PRO A 80 5.67 -1.41 -13.34
CA PRO A 80 4.81 -1.39 -12.16
C PRO A 80 4.46 -2.81 -11.69
N ILE A 81 4.56 -3.03 -10.39
CA ILE A 81 4.13 -4.27 -9.74
C ILE A 81 2.66 -4.10 -9.38
N GLU A 82 1.84 -5.07 -9.78
CA GLU A 82 0.40 -5.09 -9.53
C GLU A 82 -0.02 -6.41 -8.87
N GLY A 83 -1.16 -6.38 -8.19
CA GLY A 83 -1.76 -7.57 -7.59
C GLY A 83 -1.28 -7.84 -6.15
N PRO A 84 -2.19 -8.21 -5.21
CA PRO A 84 -1.89 -8.24 -3.78
C PRO A 84 -0.70 -9.14 -3.41
N LYS A 85 -0.62 -10.35 -3.97
CA LYS A 85 0.45 -11.31 -3.64
C LYS A 85 1.83 -10.83 -4.09
N ALA A 86 1.93 -10.27 -5.31
CA ALA A 86 3.20 -9.79 -5.85
C ALA A 86 3.66 -8.52 -5.12
N LEU A 87 2.73 -7.61 -4.83
CA LEU A 87 3.00 -6.43 -4.02
C LEU A 87 3.53 -6.82 -2.64
N LEU A 88 2.85 -7.71 -1.92
CA LEU A 88 3.26 -8.12 -0.57
C LEU A 88 4.63 -8.83 -0.59
N ALA A 89 4.87 -9.70 -1.57
CA ALA A 89 6.17 -10.34 -1.73
C ALA A 89 7.29 -9.31 -1.95
N ARG A 90 7.05 -8.28 -2.78
CA ARG A 90 8.00 -7.18 -2.99
C ARG A 90 8.25 -6.36 -1.73
N TYR A 91 7.20 -6.06 -0.97
CA TYR A 91 7.29 -5.32 0.29
C TYR A 91 8.14 -6.09 1.31
N ARG A 92 7.99 -7.41 1.40
CA ARG A 92 8.80 -8.24 2.31
C ARG A 92 10.29 -8.24 1.97
N LEU A 93 10.63 -8.11 0.69
CA LEU A 93 12.02 -7.99 0.20
C LEU A 93 12.52 -6.54 0.15
N ALA A 94 11.69 -5.58 0.52
CA ALA A 94 12.02 -4.16 0.38
C ALA A 94 13.14 -3.73 1.33
N SER A 95 13.93 -2.77 0.86
CA SER A 95 14.98 -2.12 1.64
C SER A 95 14.37 -1.31 2.79
N GLN A 96 15.22 -0.86 3.72
CA GLN A 96 14.76 -0.03 4.84
C GLN A 96 14.20 1.33 4.36
N ASP A 97 14.78 1.91 3.31
CA ASP A 97 14.32 3.15 2.69
C ASP A 97 12.96 2.99 2.03
N GLU A 98 12.79 1.92 1.25
CA GLU A 98 11.52 1.59 0.62
C GLU A 98 10.42 1.32 1.65
N ARG A 99 10.74 0.58 2.73
CA ARG A 99 9.80 0.35 3.83
C ARG A 99 9.42 1.64 4.54
N ARG A 100 10.36 2.56 4.72
CA ARG A 100 10.10 3.89 5.28
C ARG A 100 9.16 4.69 4.38
N PHE A 101 9.44 4.71 3.07
CA PHE A 101 8.58 5.35 2.07
C PHE A 101 7.15 4.80 2.08
N VAL A 102 7.00 3.47 2.09
CA VAL A 102 5.67 2.82 2.18
C VAL A 102 4.95 3.23 3.46
N ARG A 103 5.63 3.20 4.61
CA ARG A 103 5.03 3.60 5.89
C ARG A 103 4.58 5.06 5.89
N ASP A 104 5.42 5.98 5.44
CA ASP A 104 5.07 7.41 5.41
C ASP A 104 3.93 7.69 4.42
N SER A 105 3.89 6.99 3.28
CA SER A 105 2.78 7.04 2.33
C SER A 105 1.48 6.54 2.95
N LEU A 106 1.51 5.39 3.65
CA LEU A 106 0.35 4.85 4.37
C LEU A 106 -0.13 5.83 5.46
N ARG A 107 0.78 6.40 6.24
CA ARG A 107 0.46 7.39 7.28
C ARG A 107 -0.24 8.62 6.70
N ALA A 108 0.29 9.18 5.61
CA ALA A 108 -0.32 10.31 4.92
C ALA A 108 -1.70 9.95 4.36
N HIS A 109 -1.82 8.78 3.73
CA HIS A 109 -3.07 8.30 3.17
C HIS A 109 -4.15 8.08 4.22
N LEU A 110 -3.81 7.46 5.37
CA LEU A 110 -4.77 7.29 6.46
C LEU A 110 -5.22 8.64 7.03
N ALA A 111 -4.31 9.61 7.17
CA ALA A 111 -4.67 10.93 7.68
C ALA A 111 -5.70 11.66 6.79
N GLU A 112 -5.66 11.43 5.49
CA GLU A 112 -6.57 12.05 4.52
C GLU A 112 -7.88 11.28 4.36
N PHE A 113 -7.82 9.95 4.18
CA PHE A 113 -8.96 9.13 3.77
C PHE A 113 -9.64 8.36 4.92
N PHE A 114 -8.93 8.14 6.03
CA PHE A 114 -9.40 7.32 7.16
C PHE A 114 -8.95 7.93 8.51
N PRO A 115 -9.32 9.19 8.80
CA PRO A 115 -8.81 9.93 9.96
C PRO A 115 -9.19 9.29 11.31
N GLU A 116 -10.16 8.38 11.33
CA GLU A 116 -10.54 7.62 12.53
C GLU A 116 -9.60 6.46 12.88
N LEU A 117 -8.69 6.06 11.97
CA LEU A 117 -7.79 4.94 12.19
C LEU A 117 -6.49 5.38 12.87
N GLU A 118 -5.95 4.51 13.73
CA GLU A 118 -4.59 4.69 14.24
C GLU A 118 -3.58 4.65 13.08
N ARG A 119 -2.56 5.50 13.15
CA ARG A 119 -1.58 5.65 12.07
C ARG A 119 -0.30 4.91 12.46
N PRO A 120 0.31 4.13 11.55
CA PRO A 120 1.60 3.49 11.80
C PRO A 120 2.74 4.50 11.88
#